data_AF-A0A0M0KI43-F1
#
_entry.id   AF-A0A0M0KI43-F1
#
_cell.length_a   1.000
_cell.length_b   1.000
_cell.length_c   1.000
_cell.angle_alpha   90.00
_cell.angle_beta   90.00
_cell.angle_gamma   90.00
#
_symmetry.space_group_name_H-M   'P 1'
#
loop_
_entity.id
_entity.type
_entity.pdbx_description
1 polymer ?
#
loop_
_entity_poly.entity_id
_entity_poly.type
_entity_poly.pdbx_seq_one_letter_code
_entity_poly.pdbx_strand_id
1 'polypeptide(L)' 'MNLMNNVEIRVQSIQFSDDNTARINFSGADSERQINISGYVAVTIEEYEANSQMELMKDLVRQKAVEHLNGGNNE' A
#
# COMPACT_ATOMS: atom_id res chain seq x y z
N MET A 1 9.46 14.05 12.98
CA MET A 1 8.92 12.76 13.48
C MET A 1 8.13 12.14 12.35
N ASN A 2 8.55 10.98 11.86
CA ASN A 2 7.90 10.29 10.74
C ASN A 2 6.53 9.77 11.20
N LEU A 3 5.45 10.44 10.77
CA LEU A 3 4.05 10.01 10.98
C LEU A 3 3.78 8.57 10.49
N MET A 4 4.67 7.99 9.68
CA MET A 4 4.50 6.68 9.05
C MET A 4 5.11 5.50 9.82
N ASN A 5 5.79 5.72 10.95
CA ASN A 5 6.31 4.60 11.74
C ASN A 5 5.24 3.86 12.55
N ASN A 6 4.06 4.47 12.73
CA ASN A 6 2.98 3.92 13.56
C ASN A 6 1.71 3.55 12.77
N VAL A 7 1.74 3.68 11.43
CA VAL A 7 0.61 3.28 10.58
C VAL A 7 0.71 1.80 10.26
N GLU A 8 -0.22 1.02 10.79
CA GLU A 8 -0.36 -0.40 10.47
C GLU A 8 -1.10 -0.55 9.15
N ILE A 9 -0.40 -1.00 8.10
CA ILE A 9 -0.99 -1.27 6.78
C ILE A 9 -1.57 -2.68 6.77
N ARG A 10 -2.84 -2.78 6.37
CA ARG A 10 -3.60 -4.01 6.18
C ARG A 10 -4.01 -4.13 4.73
N VAL A 11 -3.56 -5.20 4.08
CA VAL A 11 -4.05 -5.57 2.75
C VAL A 11 -5.46 -6.12 2.92
N GLN A 12 -6.43 -5.51 2.23
CA GLN A 12 -7.84 -5.87 2.31
C GLN A 12 -8.22 -6.85 1.20
N SER A 13 -7.79 -6.58 -0.03
CA SER A 13 -8.15 -7.37 -1.20
C SER A 13 -7.10 -7.17 -2.30
N ILE A 14 -6.94 -8.20 -3.12
CA ILE A 14 -6.15 -8.16 -4.35
C ILE A 14 -7.13 -8.44 -5.48
N GLN A 15 -7.15 -7.60 -6.51
CA GLN A 15 -7.88 -7.81 -7.74
C GLN A 15 -6.89 -7.92 -8.87
N PHE A 16 -6.93 -9.03 -9.59
CA PHE A 16 -6.13 -9.24 -10.79
C PHE A 16 -6.93 -8.74 -12.00
N SER A 17 -6.31 -7.93 -12.85
CA SER A 17 -6.86 -7.45 -14.11
C SER A 17 -6.22 -8.19 -15.27
N ASP A 18 -6.98 -8.34 -16.36
CA ASP A 18 -6.54 -9.01 -17.59
C ASP A 18 -5.30 -8.37 -18.23
N ASP A 19 -5.02 -7.09 -17.95
CA ASP A 19 -3.85 -6.35 -18.44
C ASP A 19 -2.53 -6.68 -17.69
N ASN A 20 -2.39 -7.88 -17.13
CA ASN A 20 -1.20 -8.30 -16.37
C ASN A 20 -0.86 -7.35 -15.20
N THR A 21 -1.90 -6.81 -14.55
CA THR A 21 -1.78 -5.95 -13.38
C THR A 21 -2.61 -6.47 -12.21
N ALA A 22 -2.13 -6.25 -10.99
CA ALA A 22 -2.85 -6.49 -9.75
C ALA A 22 -3.11 -5.17 -9.03
N ARG A 23 -4.36 -4.97 -8.63
CA ARG A 23 -4.81 -3.88 -7.78
C ARG A 23 -4.92 -4.38 -6.35
N ILE A 24 -4.04 -3.88 -5.50
CA ILE A 24 -4.01 -4.23 -4.08
C ILE A 24 -4.70 -3.11 -3.30
N ASN A 25 -5.88 -3.41 -2.77
CA ASN A 25 -6.59 -2.53 -1.86
C ASN A 25 -6.01 -2.66 -0.46
N PHE A 26 -5.74 -1.53 0.17
CA PHE A 26 -5.19 -1.47 1.51
C PHE A 26 -5.97 -0.47 2.37
N SER A 27 -5.99 -0.73 3.67
CA SER A 27 -6.28 0.29 4.66
C SER A 27 -5.10 0.41 5.62
N GLY A 28 -4.86 1.61 6.11
CA GLY A 28 -3.88 1.89 7.13
C GLY A 28 -4.53 2.65 8.26
N ALA A 29 -4.23 2.26 9.49
CA ALA A 29 -4.63 3.01 10.66
C ALA A 29 -3.41 3.28 11.52
N ASP A 30 -3.30 4.50 12.06
CA ASP A 30 -2.32 4.78 13.11
C ASP A 30 -2.69 4.03 14.41
N SER A 31 -1.72 3.76 15.28
CA SER A 31 -1.91 3.19 16.63
C SER A 31 -3.02 3.89 17.42
N GLU A 32 -3.15 5.21 17.29
CA GLU A 32 -4.20 5.98 17.96
C GLU A 32 -5.53 6.01 17.17
N ARG A 33 -5.59 5.36 16.00
CA ARG A 33 -6.71 5.33 15.05
C ARG A 33 -7.23 6.70 14.64
N GLN A 34 -6.41 7.73 14.79
CA GLN A 34 -6.75 9.10 14.41
C GLN A 34 -6.65 9.30 12.90
N ILE A 35 -5.74 8.55 12.26
CA ILE A 35 -5.53 8.56 10.82
C ILE A 35 -6.04 7.23 10.27
N ASN A 36 -7.04 7.30 9.39
CA ASN A 36 -7.47 6.18 8.57
C ASN A 36 -7.17 6.51 7.11
N ILE A 37 -6.17 5.83 6.55
CA ILE A 37 -5.90 5.87 5.11
C ILE A 37 -6.53 4.64 4.46
N SER A 38 -7.13 4.83 3.30
CA SER A 38 -7.66 3.72 2.49
C SER A 38 -7.36 4.04 1.05
N GLY A 39 -6.83 3.07 0.34
CA GLY A 39 -6.36 3.30 -1.01
C GLY A 39 -6.13 1.99 -1.74
N TYR A 40 -5.61 2.14 -2.95
CA TYR A 40 -5.18 1.01 -3.74
C TYR A 40 -3.83 1.33 -4.36
N VAL A 41 -3.01 0.30 -4.53
CA VAL A 41 -1.79 0.38 -5.34
C VAL A 41 -1.96 -0.55 -6.53
N ALA A 42 -1.62 -0.05 -7.71
CA ALA A 42 -1.47 -0.87 -8.89
C ALA A 42 -0.03 -1.37 -8.97
N VAL A 43 0.12 -2.68 -9.13
CA VAL A 43 1.40 -3.36 -9.35
C VAL A 43 1.24 -4.28 -10.55
N THR A 44 2.34 -4.62 -11.21
CA THR A 44 2.30 -5.67 -12.25
C THR A 44 2.18 -7.06 -11.60
N ILE A 45 1.71 -8.06 -12.34
CA ILE A 45 1.69 -9.45 -11.84
C ILE A 45 3.11 -9.92 -11.50
N GLU A 46 4.10 -9.56 -12.32
CA GLU A 46 5.51 -9.91 -12.07
C GLU A 46 6.03 -9.30 -10.77
N GLU A 47 5.69 -8.03 -10.48
CA GLU A 47 6.05 -7.39 -9.20
C GLU A 47 5.33 -8.03 -8.02
N TYR A 48 4.05 -8.40 -8.19
CA TYR A 48 3.30 -9.13 -7.17
C TYR A 48 3.91 -10.50 -6.93
N GLU A 49 4.24 -11.26 -7.98
CA GLU A 49 4.82 -12.60 -7.86
C GLU A 49 6.19 -12.55 -7.20
N ALA A 50 7.05 -11.60 -7.60
CA ALA A 50 8.35 -11.34 -6.97
C ALA A 50 8.23 -10.98 -5.47
N ASN A 51 7.10 -10.39 -5.06
CA ASN A 51 6.80 -9.99 -3.68
C ASN A 51 5.66 -10.82 -3.05
N SER A 52 5.43 -12.06 -3.52
CA SER A 52 4.30 -12.90 -3.08
C SER A 52 4.29 -13.21 -1.58
N GLN A 53 5.42 -13.01 -0.90
CA GLN A 53 5.49 -13.12 0.54
C GLN A 53 4.74 -11.94 1.16
N MET A 54 3.75 -12.25 2.00
CA MET A 54 2.83 -11.28 2.59
C MET A 54 3.57 -10.12 3.30
N GLU A 55 4.75 -10.36 3.85
CA GLU A 55 5.61 -9.34 4.48
C GLU A 55 6.20 -8.36 3.45
N LEU A 56 6.72 -8.87 2.33
CA LEU A 56 7.26 -8.05 1.24
C LEU A 56 6.16 -7.22 0.56
N MET A 57 4.99 -7.83 0.40
CA MET A 57 3.82 -7.17 -0.18
C MET A 57 3.32 -6.02 0.70
N LYS A 58 3.32 -6.19 2.02
CA LYS A 58 2.99 -5.10 2.97
C LYS A 58 4.00 -3.97 2.88
N ASP A 59 5.29 -4.27 2.74
CA ASP A 59 6.33 -3.27 2.59
C ASP A 59 6.17 -2.48 1.28
N LEU A 60 5.93 -3.18 0.16
CA LEU A 60 5.65 -2.56 -1.14
C LEU A 60 4.44 -1.62 -1.10
N VAL A 61 3.33 -2.08 -0.50
CA VAL A 61 2.12 -1.26 -0.34
C VAL A 61 2.41 -0.05 0.56
N ARG A 62 3.17 -0.24 1.65
CA ARG A 62 3.57 0.84 2.56
C ARG A 62 4.42 1.86 1.82
N GLN A 63 5.45 1.45 1.08
CA GLN A 63 6.32 2.34 0.31
C GLN A 63 5.51 3.16 -0.69
N LYS A 64 4.68 2.51 -1.52
CA LYS A 64 3.84 3.23 -2.50
C LYS A 64 2.81 4.15 -1.84
N ALA A 65 2.19 3.73 -0.73
CA ALA A 65 1.29 4.59 0.03
C ALA A 65 2.02 5.80 0.62
N VAL A 66 3.26 5.60 1.09
CA VAL A 66 4.13 6.65 1.61
C VAL A 66 4.51 7.65 0.53
N GLU A 67 4.88 7.18 -0.65
CA GLU A 67 5.14 8.01 -1.82
C GLU A 67 3.91 8.82 -2.23
N HIS A 68 2.71 8.23 -2.17
CA HIS A 68 1.47 8.93 -2.52
C HIS A 68 1.11 10.02 -1.49
N LEU A 69 1.31 9.75 -0.19
CA LEU A 69 1.02 10.69 0.89
C LEU A 69 2.07 11.81 1.02
N ASN A 70 3.34 11.51 0.76
CA ASN A 70 4.41 12.53 0.74
C ASN A 70 4.48 13.28 -0.59
N GLY A 71 4.14 12.62 -1.70
CA GLY A 71 4.12 13.19 -3.05
C GLY A 71 2.90 14.05 -3.38
N GLY A 72 1.84 13.99 -2.57
CA GLY A 72 0.66 14.87 -2.70
C GLY A 72 0.87 16.33 -2.27
N ASN A 73 2.11 16.74 -1.94
CA ASN A 73 2.48 18.11 -1.59
C ASN A 73 3.55 18.69 -2.52
N ASN A 74 3.52 18.38 -3.82
CA ASN A 74 4.21 19.19 -4.82
C ASN A 74 3.23 19.55 -5.94
N GLU A 75 2.64 20.74 -5.75
CA GLU A 75 2.35 21.80 -6.74
C GLU A 75 1.99 21.41 -8.18
#